data_AF-A0AAW2UKL3-F1
#
_entry.id   AF-A0AAW2UKL3-F1
#
_cell.length_a   1.000
_cell.length_b   1.000
_cell.length_c   1.000
_cell.angle_alpha   90.00
_cell.angle_beta   90.00
_cell.angle_gamma   90.00
#
_symmetry.space_group_name_H-M   'P 1'
#
loop_
_entity.id
_entity.type
_entity.pdbx_description
1 polymer ?
#
loop_
_entity_poly.entity_id
_entity_poly.type
_entity_poly.pdbx_seq_one_letter_code
_entity_poly.pdbx_strand_id
1 'polypeptide(L)'
;MPLKQTLGKPDTSGCLIKWAVELSEYDISYLPRTTIKAQALTNFVSEMTGTPSEEASKDEKWLLHVDGSFTIQGSGAGIVITSPQGERPAVWC
;
A
#
# COMPACT_ATOMS: atom_id res chain seq x y z
N MET A 1 20.40 0.58 -8.79
CA MET A 1 19.21 1.25 -8.21
C MET A 1 18.98 0.70 -6.81
N PRO A 2 18.81 1.56 -5.78
CA PRO A 2 18.68 1.13 -4.39
C PRO A 2 17.52 0.14 -4.17
N LEU A 3 16.40 0.35 -4.86
CA LEU A 3 15.20 -0.49 -4.73
C LEU A 3 15.41 -1.96 -5.17
N LYS A 4 16.21 -2.17 -6.21
CA LYS A 4 16.57 -3.52 -6.69
C LYS A 4 17.44 -4.27 -5.67
N GLN A 5 18.29 -3.55 -4.95
CA GLN A 5 19.16 -4.13 -3.92
C GLN A 5 18.37 -4.46 -2.65
N THR A 6 17.38 -3.65 -2.29
CA THR A 6 16.52 -3.89 -1.12
C THR A 6 15.50 -5.01 -1.34
N LEU A 7 14.94 -5.14 -2.56
CA LEU A 7 14.02 -6.25 -2.90
C LEU A 7 14.75 -7.58 -3.07
N GLY A 8 15.99 -7.56 -3.58
CA GLY A 8 16.80 -8.78 -3.72
C GLY A 8 17.36 -9.34 -2.40
N LYS A 9 17.27 -8.57 -1.30
CA LYS A 9 17.73 -8.95 0.04
C LYS A 9 16.81 -8.36 1.12
N PRO A 10 15.62 -8.95 1.33
CA PRO A 10 14.65 -8.44 2.29
C PRO A 10 15.04 -8.85 3.73
N ASP A 11 16.22 -8.43 4.20
CA ASP A 11 16.86 -9.05 5.38
C ASP A 11 16.35 -8.52 6.73
N THR A 12 15.41 -7.57 6.77
CA THR A 12 15.11 -6.84 8.03
C THR A 12 13.65 -6.46 8.29
N SER A 13 12.72 -6.63 7.35
CA SER A 13 11.31 -6.28 7.57
C SER A 13 10.38 -7.33 6.99
N GLY A 14 9.48 -7.87 7.82
CA GLY A 14 8.48 -8.84 7.38
C GLY A 14 7.57 -8.31 6.27
N CYS A 15 7.36 -6.98 6.26
CA CYS A 15 6.67 -6.29 5.18
C CYS A 15 7.48 -6.41 3.86
N LEU A 16 8.78 -6.08 3.87
CA LEU A 16 9.62 -6.18 2.68
C LEU A 16 9.76 -7.62 2.16
N ILE A 17 9.78 -8.61 3.05
CA ILE A 17 9.76 -10.03 2.67
C ILE A 17 8.47 -10.37 1.95
N LYS A 18 7.31 -9.98 2.50
CA LYS A 18 6.01 -10.21 1.87
C LYS A 18 5.93 -9.58 0.48
N TRP A 19 6.33 -8.31 0.35
CA TRP A 19 6.39 -7.63 -0.94
C TRP A 19 7.37 -8.30 -1.91
N ALA A 20 8.54 -8.75 -1.44
CA ALA A 20 9.52 -9.43 -2.29
C ALA A 20 8.97 -10.74 -2.87
N VAL A 21 8.19 -11.50 -2.08
CA VAL A 21 7.52 -12.73 -2.55
C VAL A 21 6.44 -12.39 -3.58
N GLU A 22 5.52 -11.49 -3.26
CA GLU A 22 4.42 -11.11 -4.17
C GLU A 22 4.95 -10.53 -5.49
N LEU A 23 5.99 -9.69 -5.43
CA LEU A 23 6.59 -9.07 -6.61
C LEU A 23 7.43 -10.04 -7.45
N SER A 24 7.87 -11.18 -6.89
CA SER A 24 8.66 -12.17 -7.63
C SER A 24 7.89 -12.90 -8.73
N GLU A 25 6.56 -12.87 -8.68
CA GLU A 25 5.68 -13.45 -9.69
C GLU A 25 5.66 -12.63 -11.00
N TYR A 26 6.13 -11.37 -10.95
CA TYR A 26 6.14 -10.45 -12.08
C TYR A 26 7.55 -10.26 -12.63
N ASP A 27 7.65 -10.15 -13.96
CA ASP A 27 8.91 -9.78 -14.62
C ASP A 27 9.15 -8.27 -14.50
N ILE A 28 9.84 -7.85 -13.43
CA ILE A 28 10.06 -6.44 -13.11
C ILE A 28 11.34 -5.93 -13.77
N SER A 29 11.17 -5.00 -14.71
CA SER A 29 12.28 -4.23 -15.29
C SER A 29 12.52 -2.93 -14.53
N TYR A 30 13.79 -2.62 -14.24
CA TYR A 30 14.17 -1.44 -13.48
C TYR A 30 14.79 -0.38 -14.40
N LEU A 31 14.08 0.73 -14.63
CA LEU A 31 14.55 1.84 -15.45
C LEU A 31 15.19 2.97 -14.61
N PRO A 32 16.31 3.59 -15.05
CA PRO A 32 16.93 4.70 -14.33
C PRO A 32 15.91 5.77 -13.95
N ARG A 33 16.00 6.28 -12.72
CA ARG A 33 15.10 7.33 -12.22
C ARG A 33 15.32 8.60 -13.04
N THR A 34 14.47 8.83 -14.04
CA THR A 34 14.32 10.12 -14.69
C THR A 34 13.52 11.02 -13.76
N THR A 35 13.69 12.34 -13.85
CA THR A 35 12.86 13.29 -13.09
C THR A 35 11.40 13.06 -13.48
N ILE A 36 10.65 12.40 -12.61
CA ILE A 36 9.21 12.26 -12.74
C ILE A 36 8.66 13.67 -12.49
N LYS A 37 8.23 14.35 -13.55
CA LYS A 37 7.46 15.60 -13.39
C LYS A 37 6.27 15.27 -12.51
N ALA A 38 5.97 16.10 -11.51
CA ALA A 38 4.81 15.89 -10.62
C ALA A 38 3.52 15.60 -11.41
N GLN A 39 3.38 16.20 -12.60
CA GLN A 39 2.28 15.95 -13.54
C GLN A 39 2.19 14.49 -14.03
N ALA A 40 3.31 13.82 -14.28
CA ALA A 40 3.30 12.41 -14.70
C ALA A 40 2.81 11.50 -13.57
N LEU A 41 3.13 11.84 -12.31
CA LEU A 41 2.61 11.13 -11.15
C LEU A 41 1.10 11.37 -10.98
N THR A 42 0.62 12.61 -11.13
CA THR A 42 -0.82 12.90 -11.05
C THR A 42 -1.59 12.24 -12.17
N ASN A 43 -1.05 12.23 -13.40
CA ASN A 43 -1.68 11.55 -14.53
C ASN A 43 -1.76 10.03 -14.30
N PHE A 44 -0.66 9.42 -13.82
CA PHE A 44 -0.64 8.00 -13.49
C PHE A 44 -1.68 7.65 -12.41
N VAL A 45 -1.77 8.45 -11.35
CA VAL A 45 -2.79 8.25 -10.31
C VAL A 45 -4.18 8.41 -10.91
N SER A 46 -4.45 9.42 -11.75
CA SER A 46 -5.77 9.60 -12.38
C SER A 46 -6.14 8.51 -13.40
N GLU A 47 -5.15 7.84 -14.01
CA GLU A 47 -5.39 6.70 -14.90
C GLU A 47 -5.65 5.41 -14.09
N MET A 48 -4.98 5.24 -12.95
CA MET A 48 -5.13 4.08 -12.05
C MET A 48 -6.39 4.14 -11.19
N THR A 49 -6.67 5.30 -10.60
CA THR A 49 -7.94 5.58 -9.94
C THR A 49 -8.84 6.17 -10.99
N GLY A 50 -9.70 5.34 -11.60
CA GLY A 50 -10.77 5.82 -12.47
C GLY A 50 -11.50 7.01 -11.83
N THR A 51 -12.06 7.89 -12.67
CA THR A 51 -12.72 9.13 -12.24
C THR A 51 -13.53 8.89 -10.97
N PRO A 52 -13.31 9.64 -9.87
CA PRO A 52 -14.13 9.50 -8.69
C PRO A 52 -15.53 9.90 -9.11
N SER A 53 -16.39 8.91 -9.36
CA SER A 53 -17.80 9.15 -9.56
C SER A 53 -18.27 9.82 -8.27
N GLU A 54 -18.80 11.04 -8.36
CA GLU A 54 -19.44 11.72 -7.23
C GLU A 54 -20.66 10.93 -6.71
N GLU A 55 -21.00 9.82 -7.37
CA GLU A 55 -21.99 8.83 -6.96
C GLU A 55 -21.36 7.59 -6.30
N ALA A 56 -20.23 7.73 -5.60
CA ALA A 56 -19.84 6.70 -4.62
C ALA A 56 -21.00 6.58 -3.63
N SER A 57 -21.84 5.56 -3.86
CA SER A 57 -23.06 5.33 -3.12
C SER A 57 -22.70 5.29 -1.63
N LYS A 58 -23.52 5.92 -0.77
CA LYS A 58 -23.27 5.94 0.68
C LYS A 58 -23.11 4.52 1.26
N ASP A 59 -23.60 3.52 0.53
CA ASP A 59 -23.54 2.09 0.84
C ASP A 59 -22.23 1.39 0.40
N GLU A 60 -21.23 2.11 -0.12
CA GLU A 60 -19.92 1.56 -0.51
C GLU A 60 -18.75 2.12 0.31
N LYS A 61 -19.03 2.79 1.42
CA LYS A 61 -17.98 3.41 2.25
C LYS A 61 -17.36 2.42 3.23
N TRP A 62 -16.10 2.07 3.00
CA TRP A 62 -15.28 1.31 3.93
C TRP A 62 -14.78 2.20 5.07
N LEU A 63 -14.81 1.70 6.31
CA LEU A 63 -14.34 2.43 7.50
C LEU A 63 -13.05 1.80 8.02
N LEU A 64 -11.98 2.58 8.02
CA LEU A 64 -10.65 2.17 8.48
C LEU A 64 -10.36 2.78 9.85
N HIS A 65 -10.10 1.94 10.84
CA HIS A 65 -9.57 2.34 12.15
C HIS A 65 -8.13 1.85 12.27
N VAL A 66 -7.24 2.74 12.71
CA VAL A 66 -5.84 2.41 12.96
C VAL A 66 -5.52 2.83 14.39
N ASP A 67 -5.17 1.88 15.25
CA ASP A 67 -4.64 2.13 16.58
C ASP A 67 -3.16 1.78 16.62
N GLY A 68 -2.34 2.73 16.18
CA GLY A 68 -0.88 2.59 16.22
C GLY A 68 -0.23 3.82 16.82
N SER A 69 0.59 3.62 17.84
CA SER A 69 1.59 4.58 18.29
C SER A 69 2.97 3.95 18.19
N PHE A 70 3.97 4.75 17.83
CA PHE A 70 5.34 4.31 17.62
C PHE A 70 6.19 4.62 18.86
N THR A 71 7.02 3.66 19.29
CA THR A 71 8.11 3.91 20.25
C THR A 71 9.44 3.33 19.76
N ILE A 72 10.54 3.83 20.31
CA ILE A 72 11.92 3.42 19.98
C ILE A 72 12.21 1.93 20.22
N GLN A 73 11.42 1.24 21.04
CA GLN A 73 11.57 -0.19 21.36
C GLN A 73 10.67 -1.11 20.53
N GLY A 74 9.75 -0.55 19.74
CA GLY A 74 8.81 -1.34 18.95
C GLY A 74 7.59 -0.54 18.52
N SER A 75 6.96 -1.04 17.46
CA SER A 75 5.75 -0.48 16.86
C SER A 75 4.76 -1.62 16.61
N GLY A 76 3.54 -1.48 17.13
CA GLY A 76 2.39 -2.30 16.80
C GLY A 76 1.26 -1.37 16.42
N ALA A 77 0.70 -1.54 15.23
CA ALA A 77 -0.49 -0.81 14.80
C ALA A 77 -1.55 -1.85 14.44
N GLY A 78 -2.67 -1.84 15.15
CA GLY A 78 -3.85 -2.58 14.74
C GLY A 78 -4.53 -1.85 13.60
N ILE A 79 -5.06 -2.60 12.64
CA ILE A 79 -5.89 -2.06 11.57
C ILE A 79 -7.20 -2.82 11.56
N VAL A 80 -8.30 -2.10 11.77
CA VAL A 80 -9.66 -2.65 11.66
C VAL A 80 -10.33 -2.02 10.44
N ILE A 81 -10.71 -2.88 9.50
CA ILE A 81 -11.48 -2.49 8.32
C ILE A 81 -12.92 -2.95 8.56
N THR A 82 -13.88 -2.04 8.48
CA THR A 82 -15.31 -2.35 8.51
C THR A 82 -15.87 -2.14 7.11
N SER A 83 -16.44 -3.21 6.55
CA SER A 83 -17.13 -3.15 5.25
C SER A 83 -18.43 -2.35 5.35
N PRO A 84 -18.96 -1.85 4.22
CA PRO A 84 -20.25 -1.17 4.21
C PRO A 84 -21.42 -2.07 4.66
N GLN A 85 -21.32 -3.40 4.50
CA GLN A 85 -22.27 -4.37 5.05
C GLN A 85 -22.14 -4.59 6.57
N GLY A 86 -21.17 -3.95 7.23
CA GLY A 86 -20.97 -4.03 8.69
C GLY A 86 -20.13 -5.23 9.15
N GLU A 87 -19.58 -6.03 8.23
CA GLU A 87 -18.66 -7.10 8.59
C GLU A 87 -17.29 -6.54 8.98
N ARG A 88 -16.77 -7.01 10.12
CA ARG A 88 -15.52 -6.56 10.73
C ARG A 88 -14.46 -7.66 10.65
N PRO A 89 -13.67 -7.76 9.58
CA PRO A 89 -12.40 -8.48 9.65
C PRO A 89 -11.43 -7.66 10.51
N ALA A 90 -11.29 -8.04 11.78
CA ALA A 90 -10.21 -7.54 12.62
C ALA A 90 -8.92 -8.24 12.19
N VAL A 91 -7.99 -7.49 11.61
CA VAL A 91 -6.64 -8.00 11.31
C VAL A 91 -5.73 -7.55 12.45
N TRP A 92 -5.41 -8.51 13.33
CA TRP A 92 -4.38 -8.35 14.34
C TRP A 92 -3.06 -8.81 13.73
N CYS A 93 -2.09 -7.90 13.59
CA CYS A 93 -0.70 -8.24 13.29
C CYS A 93 0.05 -8.59 14.58
#